data_AF-A0A7C9RRN0-F1
#
_entry.id   AF-A0A7C9RRN0-F1
#
_cell.length_a   1.000
_cell.length_b   1.000
_cell.length_c   1.000
_cell.angle_alpha   90.00
_cell.angle_beta   90.00
_cell.angle_gamma   90.00
#
_symmetry.space_group_name_H-M   'P 1'
#
loop_
_entity.id
_entity.type
_entity.pdbx_description
1 polymer ?
#
loop_
_entity_poly.entity_id
_entity_poly.type
_entity_poly.pdbx_seq_one_letter_code
_entity_poly.pdbx_strand_id
1 'polypeptide(L)'
;MVGNLVTFTELRQRLVDHLDLLSRVAADGDATSTLSIMRREVPGLVAALRELVDEHLPDENGSCAKCRSGPFWRRVPAPCRMLIKVHVALGEVHPEQWTPS
;
A
#
# COMPACT_ATOMS: atom_id res chain seq x y z
N MET A 1 -28.33 2.91 -4.10
CA MET A 1 -26.86 3.08 -4.20
C MET A 1 -26.22 3.79 -2.99
N VAL A 2 -26.95 4.08 -1.89
CA VAL A 2 -26.36 4.72 -0.70
C VAL A 2 -25.54 3.75 0.16
N GLY A 3 -25.96 2.48 0.25
CA GLY A 3 -25.28 1.49 1.09
C GLY A 3 -23.82 1.20 0.71
N ASN A 4 -23.49 1.14 -0.58
CA ASN A 4 -22.12 0.85 -1.03
C ASN A 4 -21.14 2.00 -0.70
N LEU A 5 -21.60 3.24 -0.81
CA LEU A 5 -20.79 4.42 -0.45
C LEU A 5 -20.50 4.47 1.06
N VAL A 6 -21.48 4.14 1.89
CA VAL A 6 -21.31 4.08 3.35
C VAL A 6 -20.29 3.01 3.72
N THR A 7 -20.43 1.79 3.19
CA THR A 7 -19.46 0.70 3.43
C THR A 7 -18.06 1.06 2.97
N PHE A 8 -17.91 1.65 1.78
CA PHE A 8 -16.62 2.10 1.28
C PHE A 8 -15.98 3.16 2.20
N THR A 9 -16.77 4.13 2.66
CA THR A 9 -16.29 5.20 3.53
C THR A 9 -15.82 4.65 4.88
N GLU A 10 -16.59 3.74 5.49
CA GLU A 10 -16.23 3.07 6.73
C GLU A 10 -14.94 2.26 6.61
N LEU A 11 -14.82 1.43 5.55
CA LEU A 11 -13.61 0.64 5.29
C LEU A 11 -12.38 1.54 5.10
N ARG A 12 -12.54 2.61 4.32
CA ARG A 12 -11.46 3.59 4.11
C ARG A 12 -11.06 4.27 5.42
N GLN A 13 -12.02 4.72 6.22
CA GLN A 13 -11.73 5.42 7.46
C GLN A 13 -10.98 4.53 8.44
N ARG A 14 -11.44 3.29 8.64
CA ARG A 14 -10.77 2.33 9.54
C ARG A 14 -9.34 2.03 9.10
N LEU A 15 -9.12 1.89 7.80
CA LEU A 15 -7.78 1.67 7.26
C LEU A 15 -6.87 2.88 7.52
N VAL A 16 -7.37 4.11 7.29
CA VAL A 16 -6.61 5.34 7.56
C VAL A 16 -6.30 5.48 9.04
N ASP A 17 -7.29 5.28 9.92
CA ASP A 17 -7.10 5.36 11.37
C ASP A 17 -6.05 4.35 11.87
N HIS A 18 -6.04 3.16 11.30
CA HIS A 18 -5.06 2.12 11.60
C HIS A 18 -3.65 2.53 11.15
N LEU A 19 -3.49 3.03 9.92
CA LEU A 19 -2.20 3.52 9.42
C LEU A 19 -1.68 4.69 10.26
N ASP A 20 -2.55 5.64 10.60
CA ASP A 20 -2.21 6.79 11.44
C ASP A 20 -1.76 6.37 12.85
N LEU A 21 -2.40 5.34 13.43
CA LEU A 21 -1.97 4.77 14.71
C LEU A 21 -0.55 4.21 14.61
N LEU A 22 -0.24 3.45 13.56
CA LEU A 22 1.10 2.88 13.38
C LEU A 22 2.16 3.96 13.17
N SER A 23 1.84 5.00 12.38
CA SER A 23 2.73 6.15 12.20
C SER A 23 3.00 6.89 13.51
N ARG A 24 1.97 7.14 14.32
CA ARG A 24 2.12 7.78 15.64
C ARG A 24 2.96 6.94 16.59
N VAL A 25 2.71 5.63 16.66
CA VAL A 25 3.49 4.72 17.51
C VAL A 25 4.95 4.68 17.07
N ALA A 26 5.22 4.62 15.77
CA ALA A 26 6.59 4.62 15.25
C ALA A 26 7.34 5.93 15.54
N ALA A 27 6.65 7.08 15.53
CA ALA A 27 7.26 8.39 15.76
C ALA A 27 7.45 8.72 17.25
N ASP A 28 6.43 8.46 18.07
CA ASP A 28 6.32 9.01 19.44
C ASP A 28 6.29 7.93 20.54
N GLY A 29 6.17 6.66 20.18
CA GLY A 29 6.04 5.55 21.12
C GLY A 29 7.36 5.21 21.83
N ASP A 30 7.27 4.81 23.11
CA ASP A 30 8.44 4.27 23.81
C ASP A 30 8.95 3.00 23.14
N ALA A 31 10.25 2.72 23.28
CA ALA A 31 10.90 1.63 22.56
C ALA A 31 10.22 0.25 22.75
N THR A 32 9.64 -0.01 23.92
CA THR A 32 9.03 -1.30 24.24
C THR A 32 7.63 -1.41 23.65
N SER A 33 6.81 -0.37 23.79
CA SER A 33 5.47 -0.34 23.17
C SER A 33 5.56 -0.32 21.64
N THR A 34 6.48 0.46 21.07
CA THR A 34 6.74 0.51 19.62
C THR A 34 7.13 -0.85 19.09
N LEU A 35 8.09 -1.54 19.70
CA LEU A 35 8.53 -2.86 19.24
C LEU A 35 7.42 -3.92 19.36
N SER A 36 6.62 -3.87 20.42
CA SER A 36 5.46 -4.75 20.60
C SER A 36 4.41 -4.55 19.50
N ILE A 37 4.06 -3.29 19.21
CA ILE A 37 3.08 -2.95 18.18
C ILE A 37 3.62 -3.28 16.79
N MET A 38 4.85 -2.91 16.46
CA MET A 38 5.45 -3.20 15.15
C MET A 38 5.49 -4.70 14.86
N ARG A 39 5.86 -5.54 15.85
CA ARG A 39 5.84 -7.00 15.69
C ARG A 39 4.46 -7.58 15.42
N ARG A 40 3.41 -6.95 15.95
CA ARG A 40 2.04 -7.40 15.75
C ARG A 40 1.46 -6.94 14.41
N GLU A 41 1.76 -5.71 13.99
CA GLU A 41 1.01 -5.03 12.94
C GLU A 41 1.75 -5.04 11.59
N VAL A 42 3.07 -4.91 11.58
CA VAL A 42 3.87 -4.90 10.34
C VAL A 42 3.70 -6.17 9.50
N PRO A 43 3.66 -7.40 10.07
CA PRO A 43 3.42 -8.60 9.27
C PRO A 43 2.09 -8.56 8.49
N GLY A 44 1.03 -8.01 9.11
CA GLY A 44 -0.27 -7.84 8.46
C GLY A 44 -0.22 -6.82 7.32
N LEU A 45 0.45 -5.68 7.53
CA LEU A 45 0.66 -4.69 6.47
C LEU A 45 1.46 -5.24 5.29
N VAL A 46 2.53 -6.00 5.56
CA VAL A 46 3.34 -6.64 4.51
C VAL A 46 2.50 -7.66 3.75
N ALA A 47 1.67 -8.45 4.43
CA ALA A 47 0.77 -9.40 3.77
C ALA A 47 -0.25 -8.69 2.88
N ALA A 48 -0.90 -7.64 3.37
CA ALA A 48 -1.86 -6.85 2.60
C ALA A 48 -1.21 -6.19 1.38
N LEU A 49 0.01 -5.66 1.52
CA LEU A 49 0.74 -5.09 0.39
C LEU A 49 1.12 -6.15 -0.64
N ARG A 50 1.54 -7.34 -0.21
CA ARG A 50 1.83 -8.46 -1.12
C ARG A 50 0.60 -8.89 -1.91
N GLU A 51 -0.55 -9.00 -1.25
CA GLU A 51 -1.81 -9.31 -1.92
C GLU A 51 -2.14 -8.27 -3.00
N LEU A 52 -1.99 -6.98 -2.70
CA LEU A 52 -2.18 -5.91 -3.69
C LEU A 52 -1.14 -5.97 -4.82
N VAL A 53 0.11 -6.37 -4.54
CA VAL A 53 1.14 -6.55 -5.58
C VAL A 53 0.77 -7.72 -6.51
N ASP A 54 0.32 -8.84 -5.95
CA ASP A 54 -0.08 -10.03 -6.69
C ASP A 54 -1.30 -9.76 -7.59
N GLU A 55 -2.27 -8.99 -7.10
CA GLU A 55 -3.41 -8.52 -7.91
C GLU A 55 -2.98 -7.69 -9.13
N HIS A 56 -1.79 -7.09 -9.07
CA HIS A 56 -1.27 -6.14 -10.04
C HIS A 56 -0.18 -6.72 -10.94
N LEU A 57 -0.02 -8.04 -10.99
CA LEU A 57 0.94 -8.73 -11.86
C LEU A 57 0.80 -8.29 -13.34
N PRO A 58 1.93 -8.01 -14.02
CA PRO A 58 1.92 -7.74 -15.45
C PRO A 58 1.62 -9.02 -16.24
N ASP A 59 0.98 -8.86 -17.40
CA ASP A 59 0.88 -9.93 -18.40
C ASP A 59 2.20 -10.10 -19.17
N GLU A 60 2.21 -11.00 -20.16
CA GLU A 60 3.36 -11.26 -21.05
C GLU A 60 3.84 -10.00 -21.79
N ASN A 61 3.01 -8.97 -21.90
CA ASN A 61 3.33 -7.69 -22.53
C ASN A 61 3.74 -6.61 -21.50
N GLY A 62 4.07 -7.00 -20.27
CA GLY A 62 4.47 -6.08 -19.21
C GLY A 62 3.35 -5.19 -18.68
N SER A 63 2.09 -5.52 -18.95
CA SER A 63 0.96 -4.61 -18.76
C SER A 63 -0.04 -5.13 -17.72
N CYS A 64 -0.22 -4.38 -16.62
CA CYS A 64 -1.15 -4.74 -15.54
C CYS A 64 -2.62 -4.69 -16.01
N ALA A 65 -3.35 -5.80 -15.90
CA ALA A 65 -4.75 -5.89 -16.33
C ALA A 65 -5.70 -5.01 -15.49
N LYS A 66 -5.48 -4.90 -14.18
CA LYS A 66 -6.29 -4.07 -13.26
C LYS A 66 -6.18 -2.57 -13.57
N CYS A 67 -4.98 -2.10 -13.94
CA CYS A 67 -4.76 -0.71 -14.30
C CYS A 67 -5.19 -0.37 -15.73
N ARG A 68 -5.45 -1.38 -16.57
CA ARG A 68 -5.82 -1.21 -17.98
C ARG A 68 -7.32 -0.95 -18.11
N SER A 69 -7.77 0.23 -17.69
CA SER A 69 -9.16 0.66 -17.83
C SER A 69 -9.41 1.24 -19.22
N GLY A 70 -10.18 0.56 -20.08
CA GLY A 70 -10.67 1.14 -21.34
C GLY A 70 -10.86 0.17 -22.53
N PRO A 71 -11.48 0.66 -23.62
CA PRO A 71 -11.72 -0.13 -24.82
C PRO A 71 -10.42 -0.64 -25.46
N PHE A 72 -10.46 -1.82 -26.09
CA PHE A 72 -9.29 -2.50 -26.67
C PHE A 72 -8.46 -1.60 -27.61
N TRP A 73 -9.12 -0.67 -28.31
CA TRP A 73 -8.53 0.22 -29.31
C TRP A 73 -7.82 1.48 -28.75
N ARG A 74 -7.84 1.74 -27.44
CA ARG A 74 -7.06 2.84 -26.80
C ARG A 74 -6.06 2.34 -25.75
N ARG A 75 -5.71 1.05 -25.80
CA ARG A 75 -4.82 0.43 -24.82
C ARG A 75 -3.36 0.75 -25.14
N VAL A 76 -2.82 1.77 -24.49
CA VAL A 76 -1.39 2.04 -24.47
C VAL A 76 -0.76 1.16 -23.36
N PRO A 77 0.36 0.45 -23.64
CA PRO A 77 1.14 -0.19 -22.59
C PRO A 77 1.57 0.87 -21.58
N ALA A 78 1.11 0.74 -20.34
CA ALA A 78 1.45 1.66 -19.27
C ALA A 78 1.94 0.85 -18.07
N PRO A 79 3.01 1.30 -17.40
CA PRO A 79 3.44 0.66 -16.17
C PRO A 79 2.34 0.72 -15.12
N CYS A 80 2.34 -0.27 -14.23
CA CYS A 80 1.32 -0.40 -13.19
C CYS A 80 1.32 0.84 -12.26
N ARG A 81 0.22 1.61 -12.30
CA ARG A 81 0.10 2.85 -11.50
C ARG A 81 0.17 2.59 -10.00
N MET A 82 -0.37 1.46 -9.53
CA MET A 82 -0.29 1.07 -8.12
C MET A 82 1.18 0.87 -7.72
N LEU A 83 1.92 0.03 -8.46
CA LEU A 83 3.31 -0.30 -8.13
C LEU A 83 4.21 0.93 -8.17
N ILE A 84 4.02 1.81 -9.15
CA ILE A 84 4.75 3.09 -9.21
C ILE A 84 4.48 3.92 -7.96
N LYS A 85 3.21 4.11 -7.58
CA LYS A 85 2.86 4.93 -6.41
C LYS A 85 3.43 4.37 -5.12
N VAL A 86 3.36 3.05 -4.93
CA VAL A 86 3.95 2.37 -3.77
C VAL A 86 5.47 2.54 -3.77
N HIS A 87 6.14 2.32 -4.90
CA HIS A 87 7.59 2.45 -4.98
C HIS A 87 8.08 3.86 -4.69
N VAL A 88 7.41 4.88 -5.24
CA VAL A 88 7.71 6.30 -4.96
C VAL A 88 7.47 6.61 -3.49
N ALA A 89 6.31 6.25 -2.94
CA ALA A 89 5.99 6.52 -1.53
C ALA A 89 6.97 5.85 -0.56
N LEU A 90 7.35 4.59 -0.80
CA LEU A 90 8.35 3.91 0.03
C LEU A 90 9.77 4.48 -0.14
N GLY A 91 10.11 4.96 -1.34
CA GLY A 91 11.38 5.64 -1.60
C GLY A 91 11.46 7.02 -0.92
N GLU A 92 10.35 7.76 -0.87
CA GLU A 92 10.24 9.00 -0.10
C GLU A 92 10.35 8.77 1.41
N VAL A 93 9.92 7.59 1.89
CA VAL A 93 10.03 7.20 3.31
C VAL A 93 11.48 6.88 3.72
N HIS A 94 12.44 6.77 2.81
CA HIS A 94 13.86 6.54 3.16
C HIS A 94 14.87 7.25 2.23
N PRO A 95 15.38 8.43 2.63
CA PRO A 95 16.65 8.96 2.10
C PRO A 95 17.88 8.69 2.98
N GLU A 96 17.76 8.42 4.29
CA GLU A 96 18.88 8.69 5.21
C GLU A 96 19.35 7.58 6.19
N GLN A 97 18.77 6.35 6.21
CA GLN A 97 19.03 5.41 7.34
C GLN A 97 19.35 3.95 6.99
N TRP A 98 20.05 3.67 5.89
CA TRP A 98 20.59 2.33 5.64
C TRP A 98 22.11 2.34 5.45
N THR A 99 22.84 2.04 6.54
CA THR A 99 24.24 1.58 6.50
C THR A 99 24.29 0.16 7.06
N PRO A 100 24.51 -0.88 6.23
CA PRO A 100 24.78 -2.21 6.76
C PRO A 100 26.19 -2.24 7.37
N SER A 101 26.28 -2.70 8.63
CA SER A 101 27.54 -3.09 9.29
C SER A 101 28.07 -4.41 8.75
#